data_AF-Q5B551-F1
#
_entry.id   AF-Q5B551-F1
#
_cell.length_a   1.000
_cell.length_b   1.000
_cell.length_c   1.000
_cell.angle_alpha   90.00
_cell.angle_beta   90.00
_cell.angle_gamma   90.00
#
_symmetry.space_group_name_H-M   'P 1'
#
loop_
_entity.id
_entity.type
_entity.pdbx_description
1 polymer ?
#
loop_
_entity_poly.entity_id
_entity_poly.type
_entity_poly.pdbx_seq_one_letter_code
_entity_poly.pdbx_strand_id
1 'polypeptide(L)'
;MTGTDSGRFAPKVPVQLDPPKDDLITPEELAKCDGTDPSRPTYVAIKGIVFDVSRNSAYGPEGQYKVFAGKDASRALACSSLKPEDCKPEWYDLPDKDKKVLEEWFTFFSKRYNIVGKVKDAKNY
;
A
#
# COMPACT_ATOMS: atom_id res chain seq x y z
N MET A 1 8.27 -2.46 31.66
CA MET A 1 8.13 -3.47 30.59
C MET A 1 8.14 -2.74 29.25
N THR A 2 9.30 -2.60 28.64
CA THR A 2 9.46 -1.84 27.37
C THR A 2 9.86 -2.82 26.28
N GLY A 3 8.86 -3.49 25.69
CA GLY A 3 9.05 -4.29 24.50
C GLY A 3 9.02 -3.38 23.29
N THR A 4 10.17 -3.14 22.67
CA THR A 4 10.28 -2.44 21.40
C THR A 4 9.65 -3.29 20.30
N ASP A 5 8.55 -2.82 19.71
CA ASP A 5 7.77 -3.41 18.60
C ASP A 5 8.52 -3.48 17.25
N SER A 6 9.86 -3.45 17.28
CA SER A 6 10.71 -3.36 16.09
C SER A 6 10.78 -4.67 15.28
N GLY A 7 10.38 -5.81 15.86
CA GLY A 7 10.50 -7.14 15.24
C GLY A 7 9.30 -7.63 14.43
N ARG A 8 8.07 -7.19 14.72
CA ARG A 8 6.84 -7.81 14.15
C ARG A 8 6.73 -7.64 12.63
N PHE A 9 7.29 -6.53 12.10
CA PHE A 9 7.23 -6.20 10.68
C PHE A 9 8.60 -6.19 10.01
N ALA A 10 9.66 -6.76 10.59
CA ALA A 10 10.95 -6.87 9.89
C ALA A 10 10.87 -7.99 8.82
N PRO A 11 11.25 -7.75 7.56
CA PRO A 11 11.33 -8.84 6.59
C PRO A 11 12.44 -9.81 7.00
N LYS A 12 12.19 -11.12 6.87
CA LYS A 12 13.16 -12.18 7.23
C LYS A 12 14.45 -12.10 6.39
N VAL A 13 14.34 -11.56 5.19
CA VAL A 13 15.45 -11.24 4.29
C VAL A 13 15.50 -9.72 4.18
N PRO A 14 16.67 -9.08 4.41
CA PRO A 14 16.81 -7.64 4.23
C PRO A 14 16.39 -7.25 2.80
N VAL A 15 15.49 -6.27 2.70
CA VAL A 15 15.13 -5.68 1.40
C VAL A 15 15.98 -4.41 1.24
N GLN A 16 16.73 -4.33 0.15
CA GLN A 16 17.38 -3.08 -0.24
C GLN A 16 16.32 -2.19 -0.91
N LEU A 17 16.03 -1.06 -0.28
CA LEU A 17 15.08 -0.07 -0.78
C LEU A 17 15.84 1.11 -1.39
N ASP A 18 15.31 1.61 -2.49
CA ASP A 18 15.78 2.85 -3.10
C ASP A 18 15.32 4.07 -2.26
N PRO A 19 15.99 5.23 -2.40
CA PRO A 19 15.51 6.46 -1.78
C PRO A 19 14.04 6.75 -2.17
N PRO A 20 13.20 7.20 -1.22
CA PRO A 20 11.79 7.46 -1.49
C PRO A 20 11.64 8.61 -2.49
N LYS A 21 10.68 8.47 -3.40
CA LYS A 21 10.31 9.50 -4.37
C LYS A 21 9.03 10.23 -3.99
N ASP A 22 8.80 11.40 -4.58
CA ASP A 22 7.65 12.25 -4.37
C ASP A 22 6.86 12.57 -5.65
N ASP A 23 7.09 11.80 -6.72
CA ASP A 23 6.37 11.91 -7.99
C ASP A 23 4.85 11.95 -7.77
N LEU A 24 4.16 12.89 -8.42
CA LEU A 24 2.71 13.01 -8.35
C LEU A 24 2.05 12.04 -9.33
N ILE A 25 1.42 11.00 -8.79
CA ILE A 25 0.74 9.96 -9.56
C ILE A 25 -0.76 10.24 -9.52
N THR A 26 -1.36 10.50 -10.68
CA THR A 26 -2.82 10.68 -10.77
C THR A 26 -3.57 9.40 -10.43
N PRO A 27 -4.80 9.46 -9.88
CA PRO A 27 -5.62 8.28 -9.69
C PRO A 27 -5.80 7.45 -10.97
N GLU A 28 -5.89 8.10 -12.12
CA GLU A 28 -6.03 7.44 -13.42
C GLU A 28 -4.75 6.70 -13.84
N GLU A 29 -3.57 7.25 -13.53
CA GLU A 29 -2.31 6.55 -13.80
C GLU A 29 -2.09 5.41 -12.80
N LEU A 30 -2.42 5.62 -11.53
CA LEU A 30 -2.41 4.57 -10.52
C LEU A 30 -3.29 3.39 -10.95
N ALA A 31 -4.50 3.65 -11.44
CA ALA A 31 -5.43 2.62 -11.90
C ALA A 31 -4.90 1.74 -13.05
N LYS A 32 -3.96 2.24 -13.86
CA LYS A 32 -3.30 1.44 -14.92
C LYS A 32 -2.19 0.55 -14.39
N CYS A 33 -1.76 0.73 -13.15
CA CYS A 33 -0.74 -0.06 -12.47
C CYS A 33 -1.37 -1.18 -11.62
N ASP A 34 -2.40 -1.83 -12.15
CA ASP A 34 -3.19 -2.89 -11.49
C ASP A 34 -2.57 -4.29 -11.62
N GLY A 35 -1.41 -4.38 -12.25
CA GLY A 35 -0.67 -5.63 -12.47
C GLY A 35 -1.19 -6.50 -13.61
N THR A 36 -2.21 -6.07 -14.35
CA THR A 36 -2.74 -6.83 -15.51
C THR A 36 -1.92 -6.62 -16.78
N ASP A 37 -1.25 -5.48 -16.91
CA ASP A 37 -0.34 -5.15 -18.01
C ASP A 37 1.12 -5.45 -17.62
N PRO A 38 1.79 -6.45 -18.23
CA PRO A 38 3.17 -6.81 -17.90
C PRO A 38 4.19 -5.75 -18.31
N SER A 39 3.82 -4.76 -19.13
CA SER A 39 4.68 -3.63 -19.48
C SER A 39 4.63 -2.50 -18.45
N ARG A 40 3.73 -2.59 -17.47
CA ARG A 40 3.54 -1.61 -16.42
C ARG A 40 3.93 -2.16 -15.06
N PRO A 41 4.35 -1.29 -14.13
CA PRO A 41 4.54 -1.69 -12.75
C PRO A 41 3.20 -1.96 -12.06
N THR A 42 3.24 -2.71 -10.97
CA THR A 42 2.10 -2.91 -10.06
C THR A 42 2.26 -2.00 -8.86
N TYR A 43 1.30 -1.11 -8.63
CA TYR A 43 1.33 -0.12 -7.55
C TYR A 43 0.18 -0.32 -6.57
N VAL A 44 0.42 0.03 -5.31
CA VAL A 44 -0.61 0.12 -4.26
C VAL A 44 -0.38 1.42 -3.51
N ALA A 45 -1.44 2.21 -3.33
CA ALA A 45 -1.40 3.39 -2.48
C ALA A 45 -1.91 3.08 -1.07
N ILE A 46 -1.25 3.64 -0.06
CA ILE A 46 -1.65 3.57 1.35
C ILE A 46 -1.40 4.96 1.95
N LYS A 47 -2.44 5.55 2.54
CA LYS A 47 -2.44 6.94 3.05
C LYS A 47 -1.95 7.95 1.99
N GLY A 48 -2.35 7.73 0.74
CA GLY A 48 -1.90 8.54 -0.40
C GLY A 48 -0.43 8.36 -0.80
N ILE A 49 0.35 7.50 -0.15
CA ILE A 49 1.74 7.15 -0.55
C ILE A 49 1.71 5.95 -1.48
N VAL A 50 2.40 6.02 -2.61
CA VAL A 50 2.41 4.96 -3.63
C VAL A 50 3.62 4.07 -3.45
N PHE A 51 3.37 2.78 -3.29
CA PHE A 51 4.36 1.72 -3.13
C PHE A 51 4.46 0.86 -4.39
N ASP A 52 5.69 0.56 -4.82
CA ASP A 52 5.95 -0.41 -5.88
C ASP A 52 5.95 -1.84 -5.36
N VAL A 53 4.93 -2.60 -5.73
CA VAL A 53 4.74 -4.00 -5.34
C VAL A 53 4.99 -4.97 -6.50
N SER A 54 5.56 -4.50 -7.62
CA SER A 54 5.72 -5.28 -8.87
C SER A 54 6.46 -6.60 -8.69
N ARG A 55 7.34 -6.70 -7.69
CA ARG A 55 8.14 -7.91 -7.41
C ARG A 55 7.37 -8.97 -6.60
N ASN A 56 6.14 -8.68 -6.16
CA ASN A 56 5.35 -9.59 -5.36
C ASN A 56 4.11 -10.05 -6.14
N SER A 57 4.16 -11.31 -6.62
CA SER A 57 3.10 -11.93 -7.42
C SER A 57 1.75 -12.01 -6.70
N ALA A 58 1.70 -11.84 -5.37
CA ALA A 58 0.44 -11.77 -4.63
C ALA A 58 -0.44 -10.56 -5.03
N TYR A 59 0.14 -9.52 -5.63
CA TYR A 59 -0.59 -8.37 -6.18
C TYR A 59 -0.83 -8.45 -7.69
N GLY A 60 -0.30 -9.47 -8.37
CA GLY A 60 -0.56 -9.72 -9.78
C GLY A 60 -1.98 -10.24 -10.05
N PRO A 61 -2.36 -10.50 -11.31
CA PRO A 61 -3.74 -10.78 -11.72
C PRO A 61 -4.32 -12.06 -11.12
N GLU A 62 -3.47 -13.03 -10.80
CA GLU A 62 -3.82 -14.29 -10.13
C GLU A 62 -3.53 -14.27 -8.62
N GLY A 63 -3.05 -13.14 -8.09
CA GLY A 63 -2.63 -12.99 -6.70
C GLY A 63 -3.80 -12.78 -5.75
N GLN A 64 -3.65 -13.24 -4.50
CA GLN A 64 -4.67 -13.09 -3.44
C GLN A 64 -4.94 -11.63 -3.03
N TYR A 65 -4.00 -10.72 -3.29
CA TYR A 65 -4.06 -9.29 -2.98
C TYR A 65 -4.27 -8.41 -4.21
N LYS A 66 -4.60 -9.01 -5.36
CA LYS A 66 -4.86 -8.29 -6.62
C LYS A 66 -5.88 -7.16 -6.50
N VAL A 67 -6.81 -7.27 -5.55
CA VAL A 67 -7.86 -6.27 -5.34
C VAL A 67 -7.31 -4.89 -4.96
N PHE A 68 -6.11 -4.84 -4.37
CA PHE A 68 -5.42 -3.61 -3.95
C PHE A 68 -4.62 -2.96 -5.08
N ALA A 69 -4.23 -3.73 -6.10
CA ALA A 69 -3.39 -3.26 -7.17
C ALA A 69 -4.10 -2.13 -7.95
N GLY A 70 -3.34 -1.08 -8.25
CA GLY A 70 -3.81 0.12 -8.93
C GLY A 70 -4.78 0.99 -8.12
N LYS A 71 -4.83 0.84 -6.79
CA LYS A 71 -5.78 1.57 -5.94
C LYS A 71 -5.13 2.12 -4.68
N ASP A 72 -5.83 3.06 -4.04
CA ASP A 72 -5.59 3.37 -2.63
C ASP A 72 -6.35 2.37 -1.76
N ALA A 73 -5.58 1.48 -1.12
CA ALA A 73 -6.08 0.38 -0.30
C ALA A 73 -6.21 0.75 1.19
N SER A 74 -6.10 2.03 1.56
CA SER A 74 -6.07 2.47 2.96
C SER A 74 -7.20 1.88 3.79
N ARG A 75 -8.45 2.06 3.34
CA ARG A 75 -9.60 1.57 4.11
C ARG A 75 -9.67 0.06 4.14
N ALA A 76 -9.39 -0.60 3.02
CA ALA A 76 -9.39 -2.06 2.95
C ALA A 76 -8.37 -2.67 3.92
N LEU A 77 -7.15 -2.12 3.98
CA LEU A 77 -6.11 -2.57 4.90
C LEU A 77 -6.48 -2.28 6.36
N ALA A 78 -7.01 -1.09 6.65
CA ALA A 78 -7.51 -0.73 7.99
C ALA A 78 -8.56 -1.73 8.51
N CYS A 79 -9.51 -2.10 7.63
CA CYS A 79 -10.59 -3.02 7.94
C CYS A 79 -10.22 -4.51 7.76
N SER A 80 -8.99 -4.83 7.36
CA SER A 80 -8.56 -6.19 6.98
C SER A 80 -9.50 -6.86 5.95
N SER A 81 -9.92 -6.10 4.94
CA SER A 81 -10.88 -6.50 3.91
C SER A 81 -10.19 -6.77 2.57
N LEU A 82 -10.64 -7.82 1.87
CA LEU A 82 -10.29 -8.12 0.48
C LEU A 82 -11.43 -7.77 -0.50
N LYS A 83 -12.42 -7.00 -0.04
CA LYS A 83 -13.55 -6.60 -0.86
C LYS A 83 -13.17 -5.42 -1.76
N PRO A 84 -13.46 -5.47 -3.08
CA PRO A 84 -13.16 -4.37 -3.99
C PRO A 84 -13.75 -3.03 -3.57
N GLU A 85 -14.95 -3.01 -2.99
CA GLU A 85 -15.65 -1.80 -2.55
C GLU A 85 -15.01 -1.10 -1.34
N ASP A 86 -14.16 -1.82 -0.58
CA ASP A 86 -13.40 -1.25 0.53
C ASP A 86 -12.07 -0.63 0.07
N CYS A 87 -11.65 -0.85 -1.19
CA CYS A 87 -10.40 -0.32 -1.74
C CYS A 87 -10.56 1.15 -2.15
N LYS A 88 -10.65 2.01 -1.14
CA LYS A 88 -10.82 3.46 -1.28
C LYS A 88 -9.94 4.24 -0.27
N PRO A 89 -9.62 5.51 -0.58
CA PRO A 89 -8.68 6.30 0.23
C PRO A 89 -9.25 6.76 1.58
N GLU A 90 -10.58 6.80 1.77
CA GLU A 90 -11.20 7.35 2.98
C GLU A 90 -11.13 6.37 4.17
N TRP A 91 -10.38 6.74 5.21
CA TRP A 91 -10.21 5.92 6.41
C TRP A 91 -10.39 6.70 7.73
N TYR A 92 -10.50 8.03 7.71
CA TYR A 92 -10.58 8.84 8.93
C TYR A 92 -11.85 8.62 9.75
N ASP A 93 -12.93 8.15 9.11
CA ASP A 93 -14.21 7.80 9.74
C ASP A 93 -14.12 6.52 10.59
N LEU A 94 -13.06 5.73 10.42
CA LEU A 94 -12.91 4.47 11.11
C LEU A 94 -12.57 4.64 12.61
N PRO A 95 -12.94 3.65 13.44
CA PRO A 95 -12.50 3.55 14.84
C PRO A 95 -10.97 3.54 14.99
N ASP A 96 -10.47 4.03 16.13
CA ASP A 96 -9.02 4.11 16.41
C ASP A 96 -8.29 2.77 16.32
N LYS A 97 -8.98 1.66 16.64
CA LYS A 97 -8.42 0.31 16.46
C LYS A 97 -8.07 0.00 15.01
N ASP A 98 -8.89 0.43 14.06
CA ASP A 98 -8.72 0.13 12.63
C ASP A 98 -7.69 1.10 12.02
N LYS A 99 -7.66 2.34 12.52
CA LYS A 99 -6.58 3.31 12.23
C LYS A 99 -5.21 2.77 12.66
N LYS A 100 -5.12 2.14 13.84
CA LYS A 100 -3.88 1.50 14.29
C LYS A 100 -3.46 0.35 13.37
N VAL A 101 -4.40 -0.46 12.91
CA VAL A 101 -4.14 -1.52 11.91
C VAL A 101 -3.59 -0.94 10.61
N LEU A 102 -4.13 0.20 10.15
CA LEU A 102 -3.61 0.90 8.98
C LEU A 102 -2.16 1.37 9.17
N GLU A 103 -1.82 1.96 10.33
CA GLU A 103 -0.44 2.37 10.63
C GLU A 103 0.53 1.18 10.65
N GLU A 104 0.09 0.04 11.17
CA GLU A 104 0.85 -1.21 11.15
C GLU A 104 1.12 -1.66 9.69
N TRP A 105 0.11 -1.64 8.82
CA TRP A 105 0.27 -1.94 7.40
C TRP A 105 1.17 -0.94 6.67
N PHE A 106 0.99 0.36 6.91
CA PHE A 106 1.84 1.40 6.33
C PHE A 106 3.32 1.20 6.72
N THR A 107 3.57 0.88 7.99
CA THR A 107 4.91 0.56 8.50
C THR A 107 5.47 -0.70 7.85
N PHE A 108 4.63 -1.74 7.68
CA PHE A 108 5.03 -2.99 7.02
C PHE A 108 5.45 -2.76 5.56
N PHE A 109 4.68 -1.96 4.81
CA PHE A 109 4.95 -1.62 3.41
C PHE A 109 6.20 -0.78 3.26
N SER A 110 6.37 0.25 4.10
CA SER A 110 7.53 1.16 4.10
C SER A 110 8.86 0.45 4.36
N LYS A 111 8.82 -0.78 4.92
CA LYS A 111 10.00 -1.62 5.17
C LYS A 111 10.28 -2.64 4.05
N ARG A 112 9.42 -2.75 3.03
CA ARG A 112 9.47 -3.83 2.02
C ARG A 112 9.33 -3.37 0.57
N TYR A 113 8.75 -2.21 0.34
CA TYR A 113 8.45 -1.73 -0.99
C TYR A 113 9.01 -0.31 -1.17
N ASN A 114 9.50 -0.04 -2.37
CA ASN A 114 9.96 1.29 -2.72
C ASN A 114 8.78 2.26 -2.74
N ILE A 115 8.97 3.43 -2.12
CA ILE A 115 8.03 4.55 -2.27
C ILE A 115 8.37 5.25 -3.59
N VAL A 116 7.43 5.20 -4.52
CA VAL A 116 7.63 5.73 -5.89
C VAL A 116 6.90 7.04 -6.13
N GLY A 117 6.14 7.54 -5.15
CA GLY A 117 5.46 8.81 -5.27
C GLY A 117 4.29 8.94 -4.30
N LYS A 118 3.40 9.88 -4.62
CA LYS A 118 2.19 10.17 -3.88
C LYS A 118 1.02 10.29 -4.84
N VAL A 119 -0.16 9.86 -4.40
CA VAL A 119 -1.39 10.09 -5.14
C VAL A 119 -1.63 11.59 -5.21
N LYS A 120 -1.76 12.11 -6.43
CA LYS A 120 -2.00 13.53 -6.70
C LYS A 120 -3.30 13.95 -6.01
N ASP A 121 -3.25 15.09 -5.34
CA ASP A 121 -4.39 15.70 -4.63
C ASP A 121 -4.96 14.87 -3.47
N ALA A 122 -4.29 13.80 -3.05
CA ALA A 122 -4.68 13.02 -1.88
C ALA A 122 -4.86 13.88 -0.63
N LYS A 123 -5.81 13.48 0.22
CA LYS A 123 -6.16 14.18 1.47
C LYS A 123 -6.11 13.26 2.69
N ASN A 124 -5.63 12.03 2.52
CA ASN A 124 -5.71 10.93 3.46
C ASN A 124 -4.35 10.58 4.11
N TYR A 125 -3.49 11.59 4.31
CA TYR A 125 -2.15 11.47 4.90
C TYR A 125 -2.17 11.14 6.40
#